data_AF-A0A6J0PD31-F1
#
_entry.id   AF-A0A6J0PD31-F1
#
_cell.length_a   1.000
_cell.length_b   1.000
_cell.length_c   1.000
_cell.angle_alpha   90.00
_cell.angle_beta   90.00
_cell.angle_gamma   90.00
#
_symmetry.space_group_name_H-M   'P 1'
#
loop_
_entity.id
_entity.type
_entity.pdbx_description
1 polymer ?
#
loop_
_entity_poly.entity_id
_entity_poly.type
_entity_poly.pdbx_seq_one_letter_code
_entity_poly.pdbx_strand_id
1 'polypeptide(L)'
;KNNCNCCFQAALEAPRVLNLSNSKYFSELYGEDVVFIANDWHTALLPYYLKSIYKPNGIYMSAKVIFCIHNIAYQGRFAFLNFELLDLLDHFMSSFDFIDGYDKPMKRRKINWMKTEILESDCILTVSPYYATELLSGPEKGVELDNILRKTGITGIVNGMDVQ
;
A
#
# COMPACT_ATOMS: atom_id res chain seq x y z
N LYS A 1 15.58 9.47 14.00
CA LYS A 1 15.35 9.28 12.55
C LYS A 1 14.86 7.85 12.37
N ASN A 2 13.59 7.68 11.99
CA ASN A 2 12.83 6.44 12.14
C ASN A 2 13.20 5.39 11.08
N ASN A 3 13.54 4.18 11.53
CA ASN A 3 13.93 3.04 10.69
C ASN A 3 12.86 2.59 9.68
N CYS A 4 11.59 2.93 9.88
CA CYS A 4 10.51 2.58 8.95
C CYS A 4 10.70 3.22 7.57
N ASN A 5 11.22 4.46 7.48
CA ASN A 5 11.36 5.16 6.20
C ASN A 5 12.41 4.51 5.28
N CYS A 6 13.43 3.86 5.87
CA CYS A 6 14.55 3.29 5.12
C CYS A 6 14.12 2.16 4.19
N CYS A 7 13.16 1.32 4.57
CA CYS A 7 12.74 0.18 3.74
C CYS A 7 11.98 0.64 2.49
N PHE A 8 11.11 1.64 2.60
CA PHE A 8 10.36 2.16 1.44
C PHE A 8 11.26 2.88 0.45
N GLN A 9 12.19 3.70 0.97
CA GLN A 9 13.19 4.37 0.14
C GLN A 9 14.12 3.35 -0.53
N ALA A 10 14.56 2.32 0.19
CA ALA A 10 15.36 1.26 -0.40
C ALA A 10 14.61 0.52 -1.53
N ALA A 11 13.31 0.24 -1.35
CA ALA A 11 12.48 -0.36 -2.39
C ALA A 11 12.34 0.53 -3.64
N LEU A 12 12.29 1.85 -3.46
CA LEU A 12 12.23 2.82 -4.55
C LEU A 12 13.62 3.13 -5.16
N GLU A 13 14.73 2.94 -4.46
CA GLU A 13 16.05 3.11 -5.08
C GLU A 13 16.52 1.83 -5.79
N ALA A 14 16.09 0.65 -5.32
CA ALA A 14 16.57 -0.63 -5.82
C ALA A 14 16.47 -0.76 -7.35
N PRO A 15 15.33 -0.48 -8.03
CA PRO A 15 15.25 -0.60 -9.48
C PRO A 15 16.20 0.33 -10.24
N ARG A 16 16.61 1.46 -9.64
CA ARG A 16 17.51 2.43 -10.30
C ARG A 16 18.96 1.98 -10.29
N VAL A 17 19.34 1.15 -9.32
CA VAL A 17 20.72 0.67 -9.15
C VAL A 17 20.90 -0.80 -9.55
N LEU A 18 19.81 -1.57 -9.63
CA LEU A 18 19.85 -2.98 -9.95
C LEU A 18 20.19 -3.18 -11.43
N ASN A 19 21.41 -3.63 -11.69
CA ASN A 19 21.86 -4.02 -13.02
C ASN A 19 21.48 -5.48 -13.28
N LEU A 20 20.61 -5.71 -14.26
CA LEU A 20 20.17 -7.04 -14.66
C LEU A 20 20.98 -7.62 -15.82
N SER A 21 22.16 -7.07 -16.17
CA SER A 21 22.98 -7.52 -17.30
C SER A 21 23.35 -9.02 -17.33
N ASN A 22 23.28 -9.70 -16.18
CA ASN A 22 23.51 -11.15 -16.08
C ASN A 22 22.25 -12.00 -16.32
N SER A 23 21.10 -11.37 -16.61
CA SER A 23 19.85 -12.06 -16.92
C SER A 23 19.81 -12.47 -18.39
N LYS A 24 19.19 -13.63 -18.65
CA LYS A 24 18.92 -14.08 -20.03
C LYS A 24 17.87 -13.20 -20.74
N TYR A 25 17.07 -12.47 -19.98
CA TYR A 25 15.89 -11.73 -20.46
C TYR A 25 16.05 -10.21 -20.39
N PHE A 26 17.03 -9.73 -19.64
CA PHE A 26 17.30 -8.30 -19.44
C PHE A 26 18.81 -8.08 -19.55
N SER A 27 19.21 -7.04 -20.29
CA SER A 27 20.62 -6.70 -20.50
C SER A 27 21.01 -5.34 -19.94
N GLU A 28 20.11 -4.69 -19.18
CA GLU A 28 20.23 -3.30 -18.75
C GLU A 28 19.85 -3.12 -17.27
N LEU A 29 19.89 -1.88 -16.79
CA LEU A 29 19.33 -1.50 -15.50
C LEU A 29 17.82 -1.78 -15.50
N TYR A 30 17.28 -2.14 -14.33
CA TYR A 30 15.83 -2.33 -14.18
C TYR A 30 15.08 -1.04 -14.56
N GLY A 31 15.60 0.12 -14.13
CA GLY A 31 15.16 1.43 -14.60
C GLY A 31 13.91 1.95 -13.88
N GLU A 32 13.18 2.82 -14.56
CA GLU A 32 12.05 3.58 -14.01
C GLU A 32 10.68 3.13 -14.53
N ASP A 33 10.65 2.27 -15.56
CA ASP A 33 9.41 1.67 -16.05
C ASP A 33 9.05 0.42 -15.25
N VAL A 34 8.48 0.65 -14.07
CA VAL A 34 8.32 -0.37 -13.01
C VAL A 34 6.89 -0.42 -12.52
N VAL A 35 6.42 -1.65 -12.25
CA VAL A 35 5.22 -1.90 -11.45
C VAL A 35 5.66 -2.39 -10.09
N PHE A 36 5.40 -1.58 -9.06
CA PHE A 36 5.62 -1.97 -7.67
C PHE A 36 4.42 -2.80 -7.19
N ILE A 37 4.68 -3.96 -6.62
CA ILE A 37 3.65 -4.77 -5.95
C ILE A 37 3.91 -4.69 -4.46
N ALA A 38 3.04 -3.96 -3.77
CA ALA A 38 3.10 -3.68 -2.36
C ALA A 38 2.20 -4.69 -1.63
N ASN A 39 2.71 -5.38 -0.61
CA ASN A 39 2.04 -6.50 0.04
C ASN A 39 1.76 -6.17 1.51
N ASP A 40 0.47 -6.09 1.85
CA ASP A 40 -0.04 -5.71 3.18
C ASP A 40 0.43 -4.36 3.71
N TRP A 41 -0.14 -3.95 4.85
CA TRP A 41 0.07 -2.64 5.47
C TRP A 41 1.53 -2.26 5.73
N HIS A 42 2.45 -3.23 5.77
CA HIS A 42 3.87 -2.98 5.96
C HIS A 42 4.48 -2.19 4.80
N THR A 43 3.87 -2.22 3.60
CA THR A 43 4.34 -1.52 2.39
C THR A 43 3.65 -0.19 2.13
N ALA A 44 2.73 0.23 3.00
CA ALA A 44 1.80 1.35 2.81
C ALA A 44 2.35 2.72 2.48
N LEU A 45 3.61 3.00 2.83
CA LEU A 45 4.20 4.30 2.53
C LEU A 45 4.83 4.35 1.13
N LEU A 46 4.96 3.23 0.41
CA LEU A 46 5.57 3.20 -0.93
C LEU A 46 4.85 4.12 -1.93
N PRO A 47 3.52 4.01 -2.15
CA PRO A 47 2.84 4.90 -3.11
C PRO A 47 2.88 6.36 -2.67
N TYR A 48 2.87 6.62 -1.36
CA TYR A 48 3.07 7.97 -0.83
C TYR A 48 4.43 8.52 -1.27
N TYR A 49 5.54 7.81 -1.01
CA TYR A 49 6.88 8.29 -1.35
C TYR A 49 7.03 8.48 -2.86
N LEU A 50 6.52 7.53 -3.63
CA LEU A 50 6.53 7.59 -5.09
C LEU A 50 5.87 8.88 -5.60
N LYS A 51 4.68 9.23 -5.09
CA LYS A 51 3.92 10.42 -5.53
C LYS A 51 4.40 11.74 -4.93
N SER A 52 4.90 11.72 -3.70
CA SER A 52 5.27 12.93 -2.97
C SER A 52 6.71 13.37 -3.19
N ILE A 53 7.61 12.43 -3.48
CA ILE A 53 9.06 12.70 -3.63
C ILE A 53 9.54 12.40 -5.04
N TYR A 54 9.30 11.19 -5.56
CA TYR A 54 9.95 10.75 -6.80
C TYR A 54 9.33 11.38 -8.05
N LYS A 55 8.00 11.26 -8.22
CA LYS A 55 7.28 11.82 -9.38
C LYS A 55 7.45 13.35 -9.53
N PRO A 56 7.35 14.16 -8.46
CA PRO A 56 7.60 15.60 -8.57
C PRO A 56 9.03 15.97 -9.02
N ASN A 57 9.99 15.10 -8.77
CA ASN A 57 11.38 15.25 -9.20
C ASN A 57 11.67 14.63 -10.58
N GLY A 58 10.63 14.22 -11.32
CA GLY A 58 10.76 13.64 -12.66
C GLY A 58 11.21 12.19 -12.70
N ILE A 59 11.21 11.49 -11.55
CA ILE A 59 11.62 10.09 -11.42
C ILE A 59 10.37 9.21 -11.35
N TYR A 60 10.40 8.02 -11.98
CA TYR A 60 9.29 7.06 -11.96
C TYR A 60 7.98 7.59 -12.54
N MET A 61 8.07 8.44 -13.57
CA MET A 61 6.90 9.08 -14.16
C MET A 61 5.88 8.09 -14.73
N SER A 62 6.34 6.97 -15.32
CA SER A 62 5.47 5.89 -15.82
C SER A 62 5.10 4.84 -14.78
N ALA A 63 5.79 4.83 -13.62
CA ALA A 63 5.67 3.74 -12.67
C ALA A 63 4.27 3.66 -12.04
N LYS A 64 3.87 2.41 -11.76
CA LYS A 64 2.56 2.05 -11.20
C LYS A 64 2.70 1.27 -9.91
N VAL A 65 1.70 1.38 -9.04
CA VAL A 65 1.65 0.65 -7.77
C VAL A 65 0.40 -0.21 -7.72
N ILE A 66 0.60 -1.50 -7.49
CA ILE A 66 -0.44 -2.46 -7.17
C ILE A 66 -0.33 -2.78 -5.69
N PHE A 67 -1.43 -2.69 -4.96
CA PHE A 67 -1.49 -3.07 -3.55
C PHE A 67 -2.23 -4.40 -3.38
N CYS A 68 -1.58 -5.38 -2.77
CA CYS A 68 -2.15 -6.70 -2.50
C CYS A 68 -2.45 -6.89 -1.00
N ILE A 69 -3.73 -7.08 -0.69
CA ILE A 69 -4.24 -7.35 0.66
C ILE A 69 -4.29 -8.85 0.89
N HIS A 70 -3.45 -9.36 1.79
CA HIS A 70 -3.45 -10.77 2.20
C HIS A 70 -4.35 -10.98 3.42
N ASN A 71 -4.40 -9.99 4.32
CA ASN A 71 -5.24 -10.05 5.50
C ASN A 71 -5.70 -8.67 5.96
N ILE A 72 -6.97 -8.35 5.73
CA ILE A 72 -7.59 -7.07 6.08
C ILE A 72 -7.64 -6.80 7.60
N ALA A 73 -7.50 -7.84 8.45
CA ALA A 73 -7.54 -7.66 9.90
C ALA A 73 -6.34 -6.86 10.42
N TYR A 74 -5.20 -6.92 9.71
CA TYR A 74 -3.99 -6.19 10.05
C TYR A 74 -3.83 -5.00 9.11
N GLN A 75 -4.15 -3.80 9.59
CA GLN A 75 -4.21 -2.60 8.75
C GLN A 75 -3.11 -1.57 9.06
N GLY A 76 -2.27 -1.82 10.08
CA GLY A 76 -1.36 -0.80 10.59
C GLY A 76 -2.12 0.40 11.18
N ARG A 77 -2.95 0.15 12.19
CA ARG A 77 -3.70 1.20 12.90
C ARG A 77 -2.88 1.76 14.04
N PHE A 78 -2.44 3.01 13.93
CA PHE A 78 -1.62 3.67 14.96
C PHE A 78 -2.33 4.88 15.57
N ALA A 79 -1.84 5.36 16.71
CA ALA A 79 -2.34 6.57 17.32
C ALA A 79 -2.15 7.76 16.36
N PHE A 80 -3.11 8.69 16.33
CA PHE A 80 -3.07 9.85 15.43
C PHE A 80 -1.79 10.69 15.60
N LEU A 81 -1.31 10.84 16.85
CA LEU A 81 -0.06 11.54 17.17
C LEU A 81 1.18 10.96 16.48
N ASN A 82 1.14 9.68 16.07
CA ASN A 82 2.26 9.08 15.36
C ASN A 82 2.42 9.62 13.94
N PHE A 83 1.43 10.33 13.39
CA PHE A 83 1.54 10.95 12.06
C PHE A 83 2.70 11.95 11.99
N GLU A 84 2.85 12.78 13.02
CA GLU A 84 3.93 13.78 13.11
C GLU A 84 5.33 13.13 13.10
N LEU A 85 5.44 11.88 13.56
CA LEU A 85 6.70 11.13 13.56
C LEU A 85 7.11 10.61 12.18
N LEU A 86 6.19 10.61 11.21
CA LEU A 86 6.43 10.09 9.87
C LEU A 86 7.03 11.14 8.93
N ASP A 87 7.04 12.42 9.32
CA ASP A 87 7.59 13.54 8.54
C ASP A 87 6.99 13.58 7.11
N LEU A 88 5.66 13.40 7.04
CA LEU A 88 4.90 13.36 5.79
C LEU A 88 4.26 14.72 5.50
N LEU A 89 3.99 15.00 4.22
CA LEU A 89 3.33 16.21 3.78
C LEU A 89 1.86 16.21 4.24
N ASP A 90 1.41 17.36 4.78
CA ASP A 90 0.08 17.51 5.39
C ASP A 90 -1.10 17.17 4.46
N HIS A 91 -0.94 17.35 3.14
CA HIS A 91 -2.02 17.08 2.20
C HIS A 91 -2.39 15.58 2.09
N PHE A 92 -1.48 14.67 2.48
CA PHE A 92 -1.77 13.23 2.56
C PHE A 92 -2.42 12.80 3.87
N MET A 93 -2.52 13.69 4.87
CA MET A 93 -3.13 13.36 6.17
C MET A 93 -4.54 12.79 6.01
N SER A 94 -5.31 13.27 5.03
CA SER A 94 -6.66 12.77 4.75
C SER A 94 -6.69 11.29 4.34
N SER A 95 -5.65 10.81 3.64
CA SER A 95 -5.48 9.41 3.27
C SER A 95 -5.19 8.54 4.50
N PHE A 96 -4.42 9.04 5.48
CA PHE A 96 -4.13 8.33 6.73
C PHE A 96 -5.27 8.38 7.75
N ASP A 97 -6.03 9.47 7.81
CA ASP A 97 -7.02 9.71 8.87
C ASP A 97 -8.10 8.64 8.90
N PHE A 98 -8.31 8.03 10.07
CA PHE A 98 -9.17 6.87 10.22
C PHE A 98 -9.89 6.91 11.56
N ILE A 99 -11.18 6.60 11.56
CA ILE A 99 -11.96 6.46 12.79
C ILE A 99 -12.09 4.98 13.10
N ASP A 100 -11.40 4.54 14.15
CA ASP A 100 -11.41 3.16 14.65
C ASP A 100 -12.56 2.96 15.64
N GLY A 101 -13.43 1.98 15.38
CA GLY A 101 -14.48 1.56 16.29
C GLY A 101 -15.88 1.66 15.72
N TYR A 102 -16.13 1.04 14.58
CA TYR A 102 -17.46 0.68 14.11
C TYR A 102 -18.11 -0.25 15.15
N ASP A 103 -19.30 0.12 15.60
CA ASP A 103 -20.07 -0.50 16.68
C ASP A 103 -19.43 -0.53 18.08
N LYS A 104 -18.31 0.16 18.28
CA LYS A 104 -17.73 0.33 19.63
C LYS A 104 -18.32 1.57 20.30
N PRO A 105 -18.55 1.53 21.63
CA PRO A 105 -19.08 2.68 22.38
C PRO A 105 -18.12 3.88 22.37
N MET A 106 -16.83 3.65 22.09
CA MET A 106 -15.82 4.71 21.98
C MET A 106 -15.10 4.61 20.64
N LYS A 107 -15.42 5.55 19.73
CA LYS A 107 -14.67 5.78 18.50
C LYS A 107 -13.40 6.55 18.81
N ARG A 108 -12.28 6.15 18.20
CA ARG A 108 -10.98 6.84 18.36
C ARG A 108 -10.41 7.21 17.01
N ARG A 109 -9.94 8.45 16.89
CA ARG A 109 -9.17 8.88 15.72
C ARG A 109 -7.80 8.22 15.74
N LYS A 110 -7.42 7.62 14.62
CA LYS A 110 -6.18 6.88 14.38
C LYS A 110 -5.65 7.22 13.00
N ILE A 111 -4.41 6.82 12.73
CA ILE A 111 -3.93 6.67 11.36
C ILE A 111 -4.04 5.22 10.92
N ASN A 112 -4.34 5.01 9.64
CA ASN A 112 -4.47 3.70 9.03
C ASN A 112 -3.61 3.64 7.76
N TRP A 113 -2.60 2.79 7.82
CA TRP A 113 -1.60 2.65 6.77
C TRP A 113 -2.21 1.94 5.55
N MET A 114 -2.89 0.83 5.74
CA MET A 114 -3.58 0.10 4.67
C MET A 114 -4.62 0.98 3.96
N LYS A 115 -5.39 1.79 4.70
CA LYS A 115 -6.33 2.76 4.10
C LYS A 115 -5.62 3.71 3.12
N THR A 116 -4.45 4.22 3.52
CA THR A 116 -3.67 5.12 2.68
C THR A 116 -3.22 4.40 1.42
N GLU A 117 -2.71 3.19 1.54
CA GLU A 117 -2.25 2.40 0.41
C GLU A 117 -3.37 2.08 -0.58
N ILE A 118 -4.57 1.78 -0.08
CA ILE A 118 -5.76 1.57 -0.91
C ILE A 118 -6.14 2.84 -1.70
N LEU A 119 -6.06 4.01 -1.06
CA LEU A 119 -6.40 5.28 -1.72
C LEU A 119 -5.32 5.74 -2.71
N GLU A 120 -4.07 5.40 -2.45
CA GLU A 120 -2.93 5.91 -3.22
C GLU A 120 -2.42 4.97 -4.31
N SER A 121 -2.81 3.68 -4.32
CA SER A 121 -2.37 2.73 -5.34
C SER A 121 -3.19 2.83 -6.63
N ASP A 122 -2.61 2.40 -7.76
CA ASP A 122 -3.29 2.38 -9.05
C ASP A 122 -4.27 1.19 -9.18
N CYS A 123 -4.01 0.08 -8.48
CA CYS A 123 -4.85 -1.11 -8.49
C CYS A 123 -4.78 -1.86 -7.15
N ILE A 124 -5.91 -2.42 -6.72
CA ILE A 124 -6.02 -3.19 -5.47
C ILE A 124 -6.32 -4.65 -5.78
N LEU A 125 -5.48 -5.54 -5.25
CA LEU A 125 -5.59 -6.98 -5.35
C LEU A 125 -5.83 -7.64 -3.99
N THR A 126 -6.35 -8.85 -4.02
CA THR A 126 -6.37 -9.75 -2.87
C THR A 126 -6.27 -11.21 -3.31
N VAL A 127 -6.14 -12.12 -2.34
CA VAL A 127 -5.69 -13.50 -2.53
C VAL A 127 -6.77 -14.50 -2.99
N SER A 128 -8.02 -14.04 -3.19
CA SER A 128 -9.03 -14.81 -3.91
C SER A 128 -10.23 -13.96 -4.37
N PRO A 129 -10.91 -14.35 -5.47
CA PRO A 129 -12.15 -13.68 -5.90
C PRO A 129 -13.25 -13.68 -4.82
N TYR A 130 -13.38 -14.77 -4.07
CA TYR A 130 -14.35 -14.85 -2.98
C TYR A 130 -13.98 -13.91 -1.84
N TYR A 131 -12.71 -13.85 -1.44
CA TYR A 131 -12.29 -12.92 -0.41
C TYR A 131 -12.52 -11.47 -0.83
N ALA A 132 -12.32 -11.13 -2.10
CA ALA A 132 -12.67 -9.80 -2.63
C ALA A 132 -14.15 -9.46 -2.39
N THR A 133 -15.09 -10.39 -2.65
CA THR A 133 -16.52 -10.14 -2.38
C THR A 133 -16.82 -10.04 -0.89
N GLU A 134 -16.15 -10.84 -0.06
CA GLU A 134 -16.28 -10.76 1.40
C GLU A 134 -15.84 -9.40 1.94
N LEU A 135 -14.69 -8.88 1.50
CA LEU A 135 -14.18 -7.57 1.93
C LEU A 135 -15.15 -6.43 1.59
N LEU A 136 -15.91 -6.57 0.50
CA LEU A 136 -16.90 -5.60 0.07
C LEU A 136 -18.27 -5.77 0.75
N SER A 137 -18.49 -6.85 1.49
CA SER A 137 -19.81 -7.22 2.03
C SER A 137 -20.25 -6.39 3.23
N GLY A 138 -19.33 -5.68 3.89
CA GLY A 138 -19.67 -4.80 5.01
C GLY A 138 -18.52 -4.61 5.99
N PRO A 139 -18.73 -3.75 7.01
CA PRO A 139 -17.69 -3.34 7.95
C PRO A 139 -17.21 -4.45 8.88
N GLU A 140 -18.00 -5.50 9.14
CA GLU A 140 -17.55 -6.69 9.88
C GLU A 140 -16.48 -7.47 9.11
N LYS A 141 -16.69 -7.70 7.81
CA LYS A 141 -15.77 -8.48 6.96
C LYS A 141 -14.63 -7.64 6.38
N GLY A 142 -14.93 -6.43 5.93
CA GLY A 142 -13.93 -5.48 5.41
C GLY A 142 -13.23 -4.67 6.50
N VAL A 143 -13.60 -4.90 7.77
CA VAL A 143 -12.97 -4.31 8.97
C VAL A 143 -12.86 -2.79 8.80
N GLU A 144 -13.99 -2.14 8.51
CA GLU A 144 -14.17 -0.68 8.31
C GLU A 144 -13.51 -0.08 7.05
N LEU A 145 -12.91 -0.91 6.18
CA LEU A 145 -12.37 -0.48 4.89
C LEU A 145 -13.28 -0.82 3.71
N ASP A 146 -14.40 -1.50 3.96
CA ASP A 146 -15.36 -1.97 2.96
C ASP A 146 -15.88 -0.84 2.05
N ASN A 147 -16.20 0.33 2.62
CA ASN A 147 -16.64 1.50 1.85
C ASN A 147 -15.56 2.02 0.90
N ILE A 148 -14.31 2.05 1.36
CA ILE A 148 -13.19 2.56 0.57
C ILE A 148 -12.88 1.57 -0.55
N LEU A 149 -12.85 0.27 -0.24
CA LEU A 149 -12.67 -0.80 -1.21
C LEU A 149 -13.77 -0.82 -2.28
N ARG A 150 -15.03 -0.54 -1.92
CA ARG A 150 -16.12 -0.39 -2.91
C ARG A 150 -15.88 0.80 -3.85
N LYS A 151 -15.31 1.89 -3.35
CA LYS A 151 -15.03 3.09 -4.14
C LYS A 151 -13.84 2.89 -5.09
N THR A 152 -12.78 2.23 -4.63
CA THR A 152 -11.56 2.01 -5.43
C THR A 152 -11.65 0.78 -6.34
N GLY A 153 -12.51 -0.17 -5.99
CA GLY A 153 -12.51 -1.50 -6.58
C GLY A 153 -11.41 -2.38 -5.97
N ILE A 154 -11.62 -3.70 -6.05
CA ILE A 154 -10.66 -4.73 -5.63
C ILE A 154 -10.84 -5.97 -6.49
N THR A 155 -9.73 -6.58 -6.92
CA THR A 155 -9.74 -7.81 -7.72
C THR A 155 -9.08 -8.95 -6.96
N GLY A 156 -9.74 -10.10 -6.90
CA GLY A 156 -9.19 -11.28 -6.26
C GLY A 156 -8.48 -12.21 -7.24
N ILE A 157 -7.26 -12.62 -6.92
CA ILE A 157 -6.47 -13.61 -7.67
C ILE A 157 -6.11 -14.73 -6.70
N VAL A 158 -6.47 -15.97 -7.04
CA VAL A 158 -6.22 -17.13 -6.17
C VAL A 158 -4.72 -17.34 -6.00
N ASN A 159 -4.27 -17.42 -4.75
CA ASN A 159 -2.88 -17.75 -4.45
C ASN A 159 -2.50 -19.15 -4.95
N GLY A 160 -1.27 -19.28 -5.44
CA GLY A 160 -0.64 -20.57 -5.66
C GLY A 160 -0.22 -21.22 -4.34
N MET A 161 0.14 -22.50 -4.41
CA MET A 161 0.75 -23.25 -3.33
C MET A 161 2.06 -23.84 -3.85
N ASP A 162 3.10 -23.86 -3.02
CA ASP A 162 4.32 -24.60 -3.36
C ASP A 162 4.01 -26.10 -3.33
N VAL A 163 4.37 -26.79 -4.40
CA VAL A 163 4.10 -28.22 -4.60
C VAL A 163 5.38 -29.06 -4.58
N GLN A 164 6.51 -28.45 -4.22
CA GLN A 164 7.81 -29.10 -4.11
C GLN A 164 8.11 -29.61 -2.70
#